data_AF-A0A9E3A6N3-F1
#
_entry.id   AF-A0A9E3A6N3-F1
#
_cell.length_a   1.000
_cell.length_b   1.000
_cell.length_c   1.000
_cell.angle_alpha   90.00
_cell.angle_beta   90.00
_cell.angle_gamma   90.00
#
_symmetry.space_group_name_H-M   'P 1'
#
loop_
_entity.id
_entity.type
_entity.pdbx_description
1 polymer ?
#
loop_
_entity_poly.entity_id
_entity_poly.type
_entity_poly.pdbx_seq_one_letter_code
_entity_poly.pdbx_strand_id
1 'polypeptide(L)' 'MAIQILRGCCVLVHPGHFYDFPQDGFLVMSLITPSDAFREGLRRMLEVLD' A
#
# COMPACT_ATOMS: atom_id res chain seq x y z
N MET A 1 1.89 9.75 1.34
CA MET A 1 1.05 8.66 0.82
C MET A 1 0.89 7.48 1.78
N ALA A 2 1.92 6.69 2.10
CA ALA A 2 1.76 5.46 2.92
C ALA A 2 1.02 5.65 4.26
N ILE A 3 1.33 6.71 5.02
CA ILE A 3 0.64 7.03 6.29
C ILE A 3 -0.83 7.40 6.08
N GLN A 4 -1.16 8.08 4.97
CA GLN A 4 -2.53 8.47 4.65
C GLN A 4 -3.39 7.24 4.33
N ILE A 5 -2.85 6.29 3.57
CA ILE A 5 -3.51 5.01 3.28
C ILE A 5 -3.78 4.24 4.57
N LEU A 6 -2.79 4.13 5.46
CA LEU A 6 -2.95 3.45 6.74
C LEU A 6 -4.06 4.09 7.59
N ARG A 7 -4.09 5.43 7.68
CA ARG A 7 -5.10 6.15 8.45
C ARG A 7 -6.49 6.16 7.81
N GLY A 8 -6.56 6.14 6.47
CA GLY A 8 -7.79 6.27 5.70
C GLY A 8 -8.54 4.95 5.54
N CYS A 9 -7.82 3.83 5.37
CA CYS A 9 -8.47 2.54 5.11
C CYS A 9 -7.84 1.34 5.83
N CYS A 10 -6.99 1.60 6.83
CA CYS A 10 -6.35 0.57 7.66
C CYS A 10 -5.50 -0.43 6.84
N VAL A 11 -4.85 0.03 5.77
CA VAL A 11 -3.95 -0.77 4.94
C VAL A 11 -2.51 -0.30 5.13
N LEU A 12 -1.63 -1.21 5.53
CA LEU A 12 -0.20 -0.95 5.67
C LEU A 12 0.52 -1.25 4.35
N VAL A 13 1.23 -0.25 3.82
CA VAL A 13 2.12 -0.36 2.67
C VAL A 13 3.46 0.27 2.99
N HIS A 14 4.53 -0.18 2.33
CA HIS A 14 5.85 0.42 2.51
C HIS A 14 6.12 1.50 1.46
N PRO A 15 6.72 2.63 1.83
CA PRO A 15 7.25 3.58 0.85
C PRO A 15 8.34 2.95 -0.04
N GLY A 16 8.37 3.30 -1.33
CA GLY A 16 9.37 2.82 -2.28
C GLY A 16 10.81 3.21 -1.93
N HIS A 17 11.05 4.32 -1.22
CA HIS A 17 12.39 4.72 -0.81
C HIS A 17 13.06 3.75 0.18
N PHE A 18 12.31 2.83 0.81
CA PHE A 18 12.90 1.73 1.59
C PHE A 18 13.48 0.60 0.74
N TYR A 19 13.25 0.63 -0.57
CA TYR A 19 13.64 -0.40 -1.54
C TYR A 19 14.39 0.19 -2.74
N ASP A 20 15.08 1.32 -2.53
CA ASP A 20 15.94 1.98 -3.53
C ASP A 20 15.23 2.35 -4.85
N PHE A 21 13.91 2.55 -4.83
CA PHE A 21 13.21 3.06 -6.01
C PHE A 21 13.66 4.50 -6.32
N PRO A 22 14.02 4.81 -7.58
CA PRO A 22 14.64 6.09 -7.94
C PRO A 22 13.66 7.27 -8.00
N GLN A 23 12.35 6.99 -8.02
CA GLN A 23 11.31 8.02 -8.13
C GLN A 23 10.41 8.00 -6.90
N ASP A 24 9.84 9.14 -6.57
CA ASP A 24 8.80 9.24 -5.55
C ASP A 24 7.49 8.61 -6.02
N GLY A 25 6.62 8.28 -5.07
CA GLY A 25 5.27 7.78 -5.35
C GLY A 25 5.15 6.27 -5.47
N PHE A 26 6.26 5.52 -5.46
CA PHE A 26 6.19 4.06 -5.38
C PHE A 26 5.70 3.60 -3.99
N LEU A 27 4.81 2.60 -4.01
CA LEU A 27 4.32 1.87 -2.85
C LEU A 27 4.64 0.40 -3.02
N VAL A 28 5.15 -0.24 -1.97
CA VAL A 28 5.52 -1.65 -1.96
C VAL A 28 4.54 -2.41 -1.07
N MET A 29 4.00 -3.51 -1.61
CA MET A 29 3.03 -4.38 -0.94
C MET A 29 3.63 -5.76 -0.67
N SER A 30 3.33 -6.32 0.50
CA SER A 30 3.80 -7.66 0.88
C SER A 30 2.99 -8.76 0.20
N LEU A 31 3.66 -9.61 -0.57
CA LEU A 31 3.06 -10.81 -1.19
C LEU A 31 3.00 -12.02 -0.23
N ILE A 32 3.48 -11.88 1.01
CA ILE A 32 3.34 -12.91 2.06
C ILE A 32 1.90 -12.93 2.60
N THR A 33 1.18 -11.81 2.47
CA THR A 33 -0.20 -11.65 2.93
C THR A 33 -1.12 -12.70 2.27
N PRO A 34 -2.01 -13.38 3.03
CA PRO A 34 -3.02 -14.26 2.44
C PRO A 34 -3.78 -13.57 1.32
N SER A 35 -4.08 -14.30 0.23
CA SER A 35 -4.65 -13.75 -1.00
C SER A 35 -5.92 -12.92 -0.78
N ASP A 36 -6.79 -13.36 0.12
CA ASP A 36 -8.07 -12.70 0.38
C ASP A 36 -7.87 -11.38 1.12
N ALA A 37 -6.96 -11.35 2.09
CA ALA A 37 -6.57 -10.14 2.79
C ALA A 37 -5.82 -9.16 1.88
N PHE A 38 -4.95 -9.68 1.00
CA PHE A 38 -4.27 -8.86 -0.01
C PHE A 38 -5.27 -8.19 -0.96
N ARG A 39 -6.24 -8.95 -1.48
CA ARG A 39 -7.27 -8.46 -2.39
C ARG A 39 -8.13 -7.38 -1.73
N GLU A 40 -8.55 -7.61 -0.49
CA GLU A 40 -9.36 -6.64 0.26
C GLU A 40 -8.57 -5.36 0.58
N GLY A 41 -7.29 -5.49 0.97
CA GLY A 41 -6.41 -4.34 1.19
C GLY A 41 -6.22 -3.52 -0.08
N LEU A 42 -6.00 -4.17 -1.23
CA LEU A 42 -5.88 -3.49 -2.52
C LEU A 42 -7.17 -2.75 -2.90
N ARG A 43 -8.33 -3.39 -2.74
CA ARG A 43 -9.64 -2.75 -3.00
C ARG A 43 -9.82 -1.47 -2.19
N ARG A 44 -9.62 -1.55 -0.88
CA ARG A 44 -9.71 -0.40 0.04
C ARG A 44 -8.71 0.71 -0.28
N MET A 45 -7.51 0.34 -0.74
CA MET A 45 -6.49 1.30 -1.09
C MET A 45 -6.88 2.10 -2.34
N LEU A 46 -7.44 1.43 -3.36
CA LEU A 46 -7.90 2.09 -4.58
C LEU A 46 -9.01 3.12 -4.30
N GLU A 47 -9.93 2.82 -3.39
CA GLU A 47 -11.01 3.75 -2.98
C GLU A 47 -10.51 5.04 -2.31
N VAL A 48 -9.27 5.07 -1.82
CA VAL A 48 -8.65 6.24 -1.18
C VAL A 48 -7.66 6.96 -2.11
N LEU A 49 -7.25 6.31 -3.20
CA LEU A 49 -6.31 6.86 -4.18
C LEU A 49 -6.99 7.57 -5.35
N ASP A 50 -8.29 7.33 -5.57
CA ASP A 50 -9.16 8.13 -6.45
C ASP A 50 -9.44 9.52 -5.83
#